data_AF-R0CYH5-F1
#
_entry.id   AF-R0CYH5-F1
#
_cell.length_a   1.000
_cell.length_b   1.000
_cell.length_c   1.000
_cell.angle_alpha   90.00
_cell.angle_beta   90.00
_cell.angle_gamma   90.00
#
_symmetry.space_group_name_H-M   'P 1'
#
loop_
_entity.id
_entity.type
_entity.pdbx_description
1 polymer ?
#
loop_
_entity_poly.entity_id
_entity_poly.type
_entity_poly.pdbx_seq_one_letter_code
_entity_poly.pdbx_strand_id
1 'polypeptide(L)'
;MAKKINVKLILELRDAHMSRNGIASTRHMSRHSVSDVFHIADEKGITYRDVRFLDENEVYRMFYPDKHAVDDLYKDPDYEYIHQELRKTGVTLKLLWQEYKDKCLEDDSIPMGYTKFCEGYGNHVTVNKLTNHLENKPGVKTEVDWSGPTTSYVDTSTGEVVTVYLLPPCLTASILTLSLLAT
;
A
#
# COMPACT_ATOMS: atom_id res chain seq x y z
N MET A 1 -6.21 4.91 4.15
CA MET A 1 -5.30 5.98 4.61
C MET A 1 -6.13 7.18 5.05
N ALA A 2 -5.98 7.67 6.27
CA ALA A 2 -6.60 8.93 6.66
C ALA A 2 -6.06 10.04 5.75
N LYS A 3 -6.94 10.79 5.08
CA LYS A 3 -6.54 11.88 4.19
C LYS A 3 -5.74 12.91 4.99
N LYS A 4 -4.45 13.06 4.69
CA LYS A 4 -3.60 14.09 5.31
C LYS A 4 -4.23 15.46 5.05
N ILE A 5 -4.29 16.28 6.09
CA ILE A 5 -4.78 17.65 5.94
C ILE A 5 -3.79 18.46 5.10
N ASN A 6 -4.29 19.18 4.09
CA ASN A 6 -3.43 20.05 3.28
C ASN A 6 -3.18 21.36 4.04
N VAL A 7 -2.11 21.38 4.83
CA VAL A 7 -1.69 22.51 5.68
C VAL A 7 -1.34 23.73 4.82
N LYS A 8 -0.62 23.51 3.71
CA LYS A 8 -0.16 24.58 2.81
C LYS A 8 -1.35 25.34 2.21
N LEU A 9 -2.37 24.62 1.76
CA LEU A 9 -3.62 25.21 1.27
C LEU A 9 -4.36 26.01 2.35
N ILE A 10 -4.39 25.53 3.60
CA ILE A 10 -5.06 26.26 4.69
C ILE A 10 -4.34 27.57 4.97
N LEU A 11 -3.01 27.58 4.95
CA LEU A 11 -2.21 28.79 5.11
C LEU A 11 -2.41 29.77 3.97
N GLU A 12 -2.48 29.29 2.73
CA GLU A 12 -2.77 30.13 1.55
C GLU A 12 -4.13 30.83 1.69
N LEU A 13 -5.19 30.09 2.05
CA LEU A 13 -6.53 30.65 2.20
C LEU A 13 -6.65 31.57 3.42
N ARG A 14 -5.87 31.31 4.47
CA ARG A 14 -5.74 32.21 5.61
C ARG A 14 -5.10 33.53 5.20
N ASP A 15 -4.05 33.50 4.37
CA ASP A 15 -3.39 34.70 3.84
C ASP A 15 -4.34 35.51 2.92
N ALA A 16 -5.23 34.82 2.21
CA ALA A 16 -6.35 35.42 1.47
C ALA A 16 -7.52 35.90 2.36
N HIS A 17 -7.32 36.00 3.68
CA HIS A 17 -8.30 36.44 4.68
C HIS A 17 -9.61 35.63 4.75
N MET A 18 -9.60 34.36 4.33
CA MET A 18 -10.77 33.50 4.51
C MET A 18 -10.93 33.08 5.97
N SER A 19 -12.18 33.09 6.44
CA SER A 19 -12.50 32.60 7.80
C SER A 19 -12.31 31.09 7.92
N ARG A 20 -11.97 30.61 9.13
CA ARG A 20 -11.84 29.17 9.44
C ARG A 20 -13.07 28.36 8.98
N ASN A 21 -14.27 28.92 9.18
CA ASN A 21 -15.53 28.31 8.77
C ASN A 21 -15.66 28.23 7.25
N GLY A 22 -15.29 29.30 6.54
CA GLY A 22 -15.30 29.36 5.08
C GLY A 22 -14.33 28.37 4.44
N ILE A 23 -13.15 28.19 5.03
CA ILE A 23 -12.16 27.20 4.58
C ILE A 23 -12.71 25.79 4.77
N ALA A 24 -13.21 25.48 5.97
CA ALA A 24 -13.74 24.15 6.30
C ALA A 24 -14.91 23.73 5.39
N SER A 25 -15.86 24.64 5.14
CA SER A 25 -17.01 24.37 4.28
C SER A 25 -16.62 24.22 2.81
N THR A 26 -15.80 25.13 2.30
CA THR A 26 -15.45 25.19 0.86
C THR A 26 -14.50 24.07 0.45
N ARG A 27 -13.60 23.65 1.34
CA ARG A 27 -12.59 22.61 1.06
C ARG A 27 -12.96 21.24 1.61
N HIS A 28 -14.17 21.08 2.16
CA HIS A 28 -14.65 19.85 2.79
C HIS A 28 -13.64 19.29 3.81
N MET A 29 -13.15 20.18 4.69
CA MET A 29 -12.18 19.87 5.72
C MET A 29 -12.84 19.94 7.11
N SER A 30 -12.35 19.15 8.06
CA SER A 30 -12.80 19.22 9.44
C SER A 30 -12.48 20.59 10.03
N ARG A 31 -13.48 21.21 10.69
CA ARG A 31 -13.33 22.50 11.39
C ARG A 31 -12.27 22.42 12.49
N HIS A 32 -12.19 21.29 13.17
CA HIS A 32 -11.19 21.05 14.20
C HIS A 32 -9.79 21.12 13.58
N SER A 33 -9.56 20.39 12.49
CA SER A 33 -8.25 20.34 11.85
C SER A 33 -7.82 21.68 11.23
N VAL A 34 -8.76 22.47 10.67
CA VAL A 34 -8.47 23.85 10.23
C VAL A 34 -8.12 24.74 11.42
N SER A 35 -8.83 24.60 12.55
CA SER A 35 -8.53 25.36 13.77
C SER A 35 -7.16 25.01 14.34
N ASP A 36 -6.79 23.73 14.35
CA ASP A 36 -5.48 23.27 14.83
C ASP A 36 -4.35 23.86 13.99
N VAL A 37 -4.49 23.89 12.66
CA VAL A 37 -3.48 24.52 11.78
C VAL A 37 -3.36 26.02 12.07
N PHE A 38 -4.47 26.74 12.27
CA PHE A 38 -4.42 28.15 12.64
C PHE A 38 -3.69 28.35 13.97
N HIS A 39 -4.01 27.53 14.97
CA HIS A 39 -3.40 27.61 16.29
C HIS A 39 -1.89 27.38 16.23
N ILE A 40 -1.45 26.29 15.59
CA ILE A 40 -0.01 26.00 15.45
C ILE A 40 0.71 27.10 14.66
N ALA A 41 0.07 27.64 13.61
CA ALA A 41 0.65 28.73 12.82
C ALA A 41 0.78 30.03 13.63
N ASP A 42 -0.22 30.33 14.48
CA ASP A 42 -0.18 31.48 15.39
C ASP A 42 0.91 31.31 16.46
N GLU A 43 1.02 30.13 17.07
CA GLU A 43 2.03 29.81 18.07
C GLU A 43 3.46 29.87 17.52
N LYS A 44 3.68 29.34 16.31
CA LYS A 44 5.00 29.32 15.67
C LYS A 44 5.31 30.58 14.85
N GLY A 45 4.35 31.49 14.69
CA GLY A 45 4.47 32.68 13.85
C GLY A 45 4.68 32.37 12.36
N ILE A 46 4.23 31.21 11.89
CA ILE A 46 4.43 30.75 10.50
C ILE A 46 3.33 31.33 9.61
N THR A 47 3.74 31.96 8.51
CA THR A 47 2.85 32.48 7.48
C THR A 47 2.95 31.68 6.19
N TYR A 48 1.98 31.88 5.27
CA TYR A 48 2.05 31.25 3.95
C TYR A 48 3.33 31.62 3.20
N ARG A 49 3.85 32.84 3.40
CA ARG A 49 5.08 33.31 2.75
C ARG A 49 6.30 32.48 3.11
N ASP A 50 6.35 31.92 4.31
CA ASP A 50 7.47 31.12 4.81
C ASP A 50 7.49 29.71 4.22
N VAL A 51 6.31 29.18 3.89
CA VAL A 51 6.12 27.79 3.43
C VAL A 51 5.88 27.66 1.93
N ARG A 52 5.74 28.78 1.20
CA ARG A 52 5.33 28.76 -0.23
C ARG A 52 6.24 27.93 -1.13
N PHE A 53 7.54 27.91 -0.84
CA PHE A 53 8.55 27.19 -1.61
C PHE A 53 8.89 25.79 -1.06
N LEU A 54 8.33 25.41 0.08
CA LEU A 54 8.54 24.09 0.68
C LEU A 54 7.57 23.06 0.08
N ASP A 55 7.98 21.80 0.08
CA ASP A 55 7.11 20.70 -0.34
C ASP A 55 5.95 20.51 0.65
N GLU A 56 4.81 19.98 0.18
CA GLU A 56 3.65 19.73 1.05
C GLU A 56 4.00 18.85 2.26
N ASN A 57 4.90 17.86 2.09
CA ASN A 57 5.32 16.99 3.18
C ASN A 57 6.21 17.73 4.18
N GLU A 58 7.10 18.62 3.72
CA GLU A 58 7.93 19.44 4.60
C GLU A 58 7.07 20.38 5.46
N VAL A 59 6.10 21.05 4.84
CA VAL A 59 5.16 21.92 5.55
C VAL A 59 4.35 21.13 6.57
N TYR A 60 3.87 19.93 6.19
CA TYR A 60 3.14 19.09 7.12
C TYR A 60 4.01 18.64 8.31
N ARG A 61 5.28 18.27 8.08
CA ARG A 61 6.26 17.92 9.13
C ARG A 61 6.50 19.07 10.10
N MET A 62 6.56 20.32 9.63
CA MET A 62 6.69 21.50 10.49
C MET A 62 5.50 21.66 11.46
N PHE A 63 4.30 21.29 11.06
CA PHE A 63 3.08 21.45 11.86
C PHE A 63 2.81 20.26 12.78
N TYR A 64 3.15 19.04 12.36
CA TYR A 64 2.89 17.82 13.10
C TYR A 64 4.17 16.97 13.27
N PRO A 65 5.18 17.48 14.01
CA PRO A 65 6.45 16.77 14.19
C PRO A 65 6.26 15.40 14.86
N ASP A 66 5.39 15.31 15.87
CA ASP A 66 5.17 14.07 16.62
C ASP A 66 4.46 12.99 15.79
N LYS A 67 3.63 13.40 14.82
CA LYS A 67 2.97 12.46 13.90
C LYS A 67 3.93 11.86 12.89
N HIS A 68 5.06 12.51 12.65
CA HIS A 68 6.12 12.06 11.75
C HIS A 68 7.32 11.44 12.45
N ALA A 69 7.56 11.74 13.73
CA ALA A 69 8.60 11.09 14.52
C ALA A 69 8.43 9.56 14.56
N VAL A 70 7.20 9.07 14.43
CA VAL A 70 6.89 7.63 14.35
C VAL A 70 7.11 7.05 12.94
N ASP A 71 7.12 7.87 11.89
CA ASP A 71 7.43 7.42 10.54
C ASP A 71 8.94 7.34 10.31
N ASP A 72 9.71 8.33 10.78
CA ASP A 72 11.18 8.37 10.62
C ASP A 72 11.93 7.39 11.58
N LEU A 73 11.22 6.75 12.52
CA LEU A 73 11.81 5.78 13.46
C LEU A 73 12.09 4.43 12.80
N TYR A 74 11.31 4.06 11.79
CA TYR A 74 11.40 2.75 11.19
C TYR A 74 12.26 2.77 9.94
N LYS A 75 12.99 1.67 9.70
CA LYS A 75 13.69 1.49 8.43
C LYS A 75 12.68 1.31 7.30
N ASP A 76 12.75 2.13 6.26
CA ASP A 76 11.88 1.96 5.09
C ASP A 76 12.20 0.66 4.33
N PRO A 77 11.21 -0.18 3.99
CA PRO A 77 11.40 -1.36 3.17
C PRO A 77 11.61 -0.96 1.70
N ASP A 78 12.43 -1.72 1.00
CA ASP A 78 12.53 -1.60 -0.47
C ASP A 78 11.30 -2.23 -1.13
N TYR A 79 10.27 -1.41 -1.35
CA TYR A 79 9.02 -1.87 -1.95
C TYR A 79 9.13 -2.29 -3.41
N GLU A 80 10.15 -1.81 -4.14
CA GLU A 80 10.40 -2.24 -5.52
C GLU A 80 10.95 -3.68 -5.52
N TYR A 81 11.94 -3.96 -4.67
CA TYR A 81 12.42 -5.33 -4.45
C TYR A 81 11.30 -6.26 -4.00
N ILE A 82 10.49 -5.84 -3.02
CA ILE A 82 9.34 -6.61 -2.54
C ILE A 82 8.37 -6.93 -3.68
N HIS A 83 8.06 -5.95 -4.54
CA HIS A 83 7.17 -6.15 -5.68
C HIS A 83 7.73 -7.16 -6.70
N GLN A 84 9.04 -7.15 -6.94
CA GLN A 84 9.70 -8.10 -7.83
C GLN A 84 9.71 -9.52 -7.26
N GLU A 85 10.01 -9.67 -5.98
CA GLU A 85 10.03 -10.98 -5.31
C GLU A 85 8.63 -11.61 -5.24
N LEU A 86 7.58 -10.80 -5.06
CA LEU A 86 6.19 -11.29 -5.06
C LEU A 86 5.73 -11.89 -6.39
N ARG A 87 6.49 -11.69 -7.49
CA ARG A 87 6.20 -12.35 -8.77
C ARG A 87 6.70 -13.80 -8.82
N LYS A 88 7.53 -14.23 -7.87
CA LYS A 88 8.05 -15.59 -7.80
C LYS A 88 7.04 -16.53 -7.13
N THR A 89 7.00 -17.78 -7.59
CA THR A 89 6.12 -18.81 -7.03
C THR A 89 6.46 -19.10 -5.58
N GLY A 90 5.44 -19.08 -4.70
CA GLY A 90 5.58 -19.42 -3.28
C GLY A 90 6.01 -18.26 -2.37
N VAL A 91 6.31 -17.08 -2.92
CA VAL A 91 6.65 -15.89 -2.13
C VAL A 91 5.37 -15.22 -1.64
N THR A 92 5.34 -14.83 -0.36
CA THR A 92 4.19 -14.15 0.25
C THR A 92 4.64 -12.86 0.93
N LEU A 93 3.72 -11.89 1.06
CA LEU A 93 4.00 -10.63 1.73
C LEU A 93 4.45 -10.82 3.20
N LYS A 94 3.92 -11.86 3.85
CA LYS A 94 4.28 -12.24 5.22
C LYS A 94 5.72 -12.76 5.30
N LEU A 95 6.15 -13.58 4.34
CA LEU A 95 7.52 -14.06 4.26
C LEU A 95 8.50 -12.89 4.08
N LEU A 96 8.23 -12.00 3.12
CA LEU A 96 9.08 -10.82 2.87
C LEU A 96 9.13 -9.85 4.06
N TRP A 97 8.02 -9.72 4.81
CA TRP A 97 8.01 -8.95 6.04
C TRP A 97 8.90 -9.57 7.14
N GLN A 98 8.91 -10.90 7.26
CA GLN A 98 9.80 -11.59 8.20
C GLN A 98 11.27 -11.34 7.84
N GLU A 99 11.64 -11.49 6.56
CA GLU A 99 12.99 -11.20 6.09
C GLU A 99 13.40 -9.74 6.32
N TYR A 100 12.49 -8.79 6.08
CA TYR A 100 12.70 -7.38 6.38
C TYR A 100 12.96 -7.17 7.89
N LYS A 101 12.19 -7.83 8.75
CA LYS A 101 12.32 -7.72 10.20
C LYS A 101 13.68 -8.26 10.66
N ASP A 102 14.10 -9.39 10.13
CA ASP A 102 15.39 -10.01 10.47
C ASP A 102 16.56 -9.10 10.03
N LYS A 103 16.51 -8.54 8.82
CA LYS A 103 17.47 -7.53 8.36
C LYS A 103 17.50 -6.28 9.25
N CYS A 104 16.35 -5.83 9.76
CA CYS A 104 16.32 -4.68 10.64
C CYS A 104 17.00 -4.96 11.98
N LEU A 105 16.84 -6.18 12.52
CA LEU A 105 17.49 -6.62 13.74
C LEU A 105 19.01 -6.74 13.57
N GLU A 106 19.48 -7.17 12.39
CA GLU A 106 20.91 -7.20 12.07
C GLU A 106 21.54 -5.79 11.99
N ASP A 107 20.79 -4.84 11.44
CA ASP A 107 21.24 -3.44 11.27
C ASP A 107 20.96 -2.54 12.50
N ASP A 108 20.55 -3.12 13.64
CA ASP A 108 20.14 -2.43 14.88
C ASP A 108 19.09 -1.31 14.66
N SER A 109 18.20 -1.55 13.70
CA SER A 109 17.14 -0.63 13.30
C SER A 109 15.76 -1.16 13.73
N ILE A 110 14.80 -0.24 13.92
CA ILE A 110 13.48 -0.62 14.44
C ILE A 110 12.60 -1.09 13.26
N PRO A 111 12.11 -2.35 13.26
CA PRO A 111 11.26 -2.85 12.20
C PRO A 111 9.81 -2.37 12.36
N MET A 112 9.15 -2.13 11.23
CA MET A 112 7.70 -1.90 11.22
C MET A 112 6.91 -3.17 11.53
N GLY A 113 5.76 -3.00 12.18
CA GLY A 113 4.75 -4.05 12.32
C GLY A 113 4.13 -4.45 10.98
N TYR A 114 3.64 -5.69 10.90
CA TYR A 114 3.08 -6.28 9.67
C TYR A 114 1.98 -5.43 9.02
N THR A 115 1.07 -4.85 9.81
CA THR A 115 -0.01 -4.00 9.28
C THR A 115 0.54 -2.77 8.55
N LYS A 116 1.50 -2.05 9.15
CA LYS A 116 2.11 -0.85 8.56
C LYS A 116 2.90 -1.20 7.30
N PHE A 117 3.60 -2.34 7.31
CA PHE A 117 4.30 -2.87 6.13
C PHE A 117 3.34 -3.12 4.95
N CYS A 118 2.22 -3.79 5.21
CA CYS A 118 1.18 -4.06 4.20
C CYS A 118 0.56 -2.77 3.66
N GLU A 119 0.25 -1.80 4.54
CA GLU A 119 -0.29 -0.50 4.13
C GLU A 119 0.68 0.26 3.23
N GLY A 120 1.97 0.30 3.59
CA GLY A 120 3.00 0.93 2.79
C GLY A 120 3.15 0.29 1.41
N TYR A 121 3.14 -1.05 1.34
CA TYR A 121 3.17 -1.75 0.06
C TYR A 121 1.94 -1.45 -0.81
N GLY A 122 0.74 -1.45 -0.23
CA GLY A 122 -0.49 -1.11 -0.95
C GLY A 122 -0.47 0.31 -1.53
N ASN A 123 0.12 1.26 -0.81
CA ASN A 123 0.32 2.62 -1.30
C ASN A 123 1.31 2.65 -2.47
N HIS A 124 2.43 1.93 -2.36
CA HIS A 124 3.42 1.82 -3.44
C HIS A 124 2.80 1.27 -4.73
N VAL A 125 2.02 0.19 -4.64
CA VAL A 125 1.30 -0.40 -5.77
C VAL A 125 0.33 0.60 -6.42
N THR A 126 -0.39 1.38 -5.60
CA THR A 126 -1.36 2.37 -6.07
C THR A 126 -0.67 3.53 -6.79
N VAL A 127 0.39 4.09 -6.20
CA VAL A 127 1.15 5.21 -6.77
C VAL A 127 1.79 4.82 -8.10
N ASN A 128 2.34 3.60 -8.18
CA ASN A 128 3.02 3.11 -9.38
C ASN A 128 2.07 2.47 -10.40
N LYS A 129 0.74 2.50 -10.16
CA LYS A 129 -0.29 1.89 -11.03
C LYS A 129 0.05 0.44 -11.43
N LEU A 130 0.57 -0.33 -10.48
CA LEU A 130 1.04 -1.70 -10.72
C LEU A 130 -0.11 -2.72 -10.78
N THR A 131 -1.37 -2.29 -10.70
CA THR A 131 -2.56 -3.12 -10.89
C THR A 131 -3.27 -2.79 -12.19
N ASN A 132 -3.65 -3.83 -12.94
CA ASN A 132 -4.55 -3.72 -14.08
C ASN A 132 -5.92 -4.27 -13.65
N HIS A 133 -6.93 -3.42 -13.56
CA HIS A 133 -8.29 -3.86 -13.27
C HIS A 133 -8.93 -4.42 -14.56
N LEU A 134 -9.22 -5.71 -14.56
CA LEU A 134 -9.95 -6.37 -15.65
C LEU A 134 -11.42 -6.53 -15.25
N GLU A 135 -12.33 -5.88 -15.98
CA GLU A 135 -13.77 -6.09 -15.83
C GLU A 135 -14.21 -7.33 -16.63
N ASN A 136 -14.73 -8.34 -15.93
CA ASN A 136 -15.24 -9.57 -16.55
C ASN A 136 -16.73 -9.76 -16.26
N LYS A 137 -17.51 -10.08 -17.30
CA LYS A 137 -18.91 -10.50 -17.14
C LYS A 137 -18.95 -11.97 -16.71
N PRO A 138 -19.67 -12.35 -15.63
CA PRO A 138 -19.76 -13.74 -15.18
C PRO A 138 -20.25 -14.69 -16.28
N GLY A 139 -19.65 -15.88 -16.38
CA GLY A 139 -20.09 -16.95 -17.29
C GLY A 139 -19.74 -16.76 -18.77
N VAL A 140 -19.01 -15.70 -19.13
CA VAL A 140 -18.60 -15.43 -20.54
C VAL A 140 -17.18 -15.93 -20.83
N LYS A 141 -16.30 -15.95 -19.82
CA LYS A 141 -14.91 -16.40 -19.95
C LYS A 141 -14.54 -17.37 -18.83
N THR A 142 -13.87 -18.44 -19.20
CA THR A 142 -13.22 -19.36 -18.26
C THR A 142 -11.72 -19.22 -18.45
N GLU A 143 -11.00 -18.95 -17.38
CA GLU A 143 -9.55 -18.89 -17.37
C GLU A 143 -9.03 -20.20 -16.79
N VAL A 144 -7.99 -20.76 -17.40
CA VAL A 144 -7.32 -21.95 -16.89
C VAL A 144 -6.02 -21.47 -16.28
N ASP A 145 -5.87 -21.67 -14.97
CA ASP A 145 -4.64 -21.35 -14.28
C ASP A 145 -3.78 -22.60 -14.15
N TRP A 146 -2.46 -22.42 -14.19
CA TRP A 146 -1.52 -23.50 -13.91
C TRP A 146 -1.13 -23.42 -12.44
N SER A 147 -1.32 -24.51 -11.68
CA SER A 147 -1.13 -24.49 -10.22
C SER A 147 0.32 -24.31 -9.75
N GLY A 148 1.27 -24.12 -10.66
CA GLY A 148 2.70 -24.00 -10.37
C GLY A 148 3.41 -25.35 -10.36
N PRO A 149 3.66 -26.00 -9.21
CA PRO A 149 4.52 -27.18 -9.18
C PRO A 149 3.93 -28.37 -9.95
N THR A 150 4.75 -29.00 -10.79
CA THR A 150 4.46 -30.32 -11.36
C THR A 150 4.43 -31.37 -10.26
N THR A 151 3.36 -32.16 -10.21
CA THR A 151 3.26 -33.30 -9.30
C THR A 151 3.45 -34.60 -10.09
N SER A 152 3.58 -35.74 -9.41
CA SER A 152 3.70 -37.05 -10.07
C SER A 152 2.93 -38.12 -9.32
N TYR A 153 2.37 -39.10 -10.04
CA TYR A 153 1.86 -40.34 -9.44
C TYR A 153 2.58 -41.56 -10.03
N VAL A 154 2.51 -42.68 -9.31
CA VAL A 154 3.05 -43.96 -9.77
C VAL A 154 1.89 -44.79 -10.29
N ASP A 155 1.95 -45.21 -11.55
CA ASP A 155 0.97 -46.14 -12.11
C ASP A 155 1.14 -47.50 -11.42
N THR A 156 0.09 -48.00 -10.77
CA THR A 156 0.14 -49.24 -9.99
C THR A 156 0.18 -50.50 -10.85
N SER A 157 -0.11 -50.38 -12.15
CA SER A 157 -0.10 -51.48 -13.12
C SER A 157 1.23 -51.63 -13.85
N THR A 158 1.94 -50.51 -14.10
CA THR A 158 3.21 -50.50 -14.84
C THR A 158 4.43 -50.15 -13.97
N GLY A 159 4.22 -49.52 -12.82
CA GLY A 159 5.28 -49.03 -11.94
C GLY A 159 5.96 -47.74 -12.43
N GLU A 160 5.47 -47.13 -13.50
CA GLU A 160 6.05 -45.92 -14.07
C GLU A 160 5.63 -44.67 -13.29
N VAL A 161 6.56 -43.71 -13.16
CA VAL A 161 6.30 -42.40 -12.57
C VAL A 161 5.77 -41.47 -13.65
N VAL A 162 4.49 -41.14 -13.59
CA VAL A 162 3.83 -40.24 -14.54
C VAL A 162 3.81 -38.84 -13.94
N THR A 163 4.35 -37.87 -14.69
CA THR A 163 4.30 -36.45 -14.33
C THR A 163 2.92 -35.89 -14.68
N VAL A 164 2.31 -35.17 -13.75
CA VAL A 164 0.97 -34.60 -13.90
C VAL A 164 1.00 -33.08 -13.72
N TYR A 165 0.27 -32.41 -14.60
CA TYR A 165 0.03 -30.98 -14.56
C TYR A 165 -1.37 -30.71 -14.04
N LEU A 166 -1.47 -30.04 -12.90
CA LEU A 166 -2.75 -29.63 -12.35
C LEU A 166 -3.17 -28.30 -12.97
N LEU A 167 -4.27 -28.31 -13.71
CA LEU A 167 -4.83 -27.14 -14.39
C LEU A 167 -6.24 -26.89 -13.86
N PRO A 168 -6.41 -26.17 -12.73
CA PRO A 168 -7.73 -25.76 -12.26
C PRO A 168 -8.34 -24.70 -13.19
N PRO A 169 -9.46 -24.99 -13.91
CA PRO A 169 -10.29 -23.95 -14.50
C PRO A 169 -10.99 -23.11 -13.42
N CYS A 170 -10.91 -21.78 -13.58
CA CYS A 170 -11.61 -20.79 -12.78
C CYS A 170 -12.57 -20.00 -13.67
N LEU A 171 -13.85 -19.98 -13.30
CA LEU A 171 -14.85 -19.13 -13.97
C LEU A 171 -14.69 -17.69 -13.49
N THR A 172 -14.32 -16.77 -14.40
CA THR A 172 -14.18 -15.35 -14.05
C THR A 172 -15.46 -14.78 -13.44
N ALA A 173 -15.30 -14.04 -12.33
CA ALA A 173 -16.35 -13.46 -11.50
C ALA A 173 -17.24 -14.43 -10.68
N SER A 174 -16.81 -15.69 -10.50
CA SER A 174 -17.45 -16.64 -9.56
C SER A 174 -16.40 -17.52 -8.85
N ILE A 175 -16.63 -17.93 -7.61
CA ILE A 175 -15.68 -18.75 -6.79
C ILE A 175 -15.82 -20.26 -7.10
N LEU A 176 -16.23 -20.62 -8.33
CA LEU A 176 -16.40 -22.02 -8.73
C LEU A 176 -15.09 -22.53 -9.34
N THR A 177 -14.38 -23.36 -8.57
CA THR A 177 -13.23 -24.16 -9.05
C THR A 177 -13.73 -25.51 -9.53
N LEU A 178 -13.45 -25.85 -10.79
CA LEU A 178 -13.53 -27.21 -11.32
C LEU A 178 -12.10 -27.74 -11.40
N SER A 179 -11.88 -29.04 -11.19
CA SER A 179 -10.55 -29.66 -11.28
C SER A 179 -10.47 -30.47 -12.57
N LEU A 180 -9.58 -30.10 -13.49
CA LEU A 180 -9.26 -30.91 -14.66
C LEU A 180 -7.88 -31.56 -14.46
N LEU A 181 -7.84 -32.89 -14.55
CA LEU A 181 -6.62 -33.68 -14.64
C LEU A 181 -6.28 -33.84 -16.12
N ALA A 182 -5.15 -33.27 -16.54
CA ALA A 182 -4.56 -33.54 -17.84
C ALA A 182 -3.35 -34.48 -17.65
N THR A 183 -3.40 -35.64 -18.30
CA THR A 183 -2.32 -36.62 -18.40
C THR A 183 -1.53 -36.41 -19.67
#